data_AF-A0A537FKH5-F1
#
_entry.id   AF-A0A537FKH5-F1
#
_cell.length_a   1.000
_cell.length_b   1.000
_cell.length_c   1.000
_cell.angle_alpha   90.00
_cell.angle_beta   90.00
_cell.angle_gamma   90.00
#
_symmetry.space_group_name_H-M   'P 1'
#
loop_
_entity.id
_entity.type
_entity.pdbx_description
1 polymer ?
#
loop_
_entity_poly.entity_id
_entity_poly.type
_entity_poly.pdbx_seq_one_letter_code
_entity_poly.pdbx_strand_id
1 'polypeptide(L)'
;MAAQTGRDSSNLVVDMVCDVCRVEGFEVEKNVQAGESESHFVDVIASRRKGDKTQKVAFECWEGDRQVNGREVEGFAHRLRSAGLPDGIYVSPKGFTGDAEFMARKFGVELWDLAKLKERVEKIKPPERHKVPGTLPVSRAVASQILAHGLENGSILRLGSMPKLEFRPYYFADFVLAQSKKKVARGVIVFDGVDGRECDAGLFEGELKNLPGSGLFLECLEIEPSTGSMPQLPPELEMKNSVTVAPATATEETVKARVAEVLLQGSNAHPDDVSVPEVSLLHIPIVTVELQTGNRSYRKILQAATGKMIWDETRKCSLCDSATSAVCEDCGAVVCHDHTRLCSSCRKHLCTGCVTIKGVINKTPLCRACHG
;
A
#
# COMPACT_ATOMS: atom_id res chain seq x y z
N MET A 1 -38.52 11.06 -13.98
CA MET A 1 -37.62 10.44 -12.99
C MET A 1 -36.21 10.57 -13.51
N ALA A 2 -35.48 11.59 -13.08
CA ALA A 2 -34.09 11.80 -13.47
C ALA A 2 -33.20 11.14 -12.41
N ALA A 3 -32.47 10.11 -12.82
CA ALA A 3 -31.48 9.45 -12.00
C ALA A 3 -30.35 10.46 -11.70
N GLN A 4 -30.15 10.79 -10.43
CA GLN A 4 -28.99 11.54 -9.97
C GLN A 4 -27.76 10.65 -10.18
N THR A 5 -26.95 11.01 -11.17
CA THR A 5 -25.60 10.48 -11.37
C THR A 5 -24.76 10.80 -10.13
N GLY A 6 -24.30 9.76 -9.43
CA GLY A 6 -23.49 9.85 -8.24
C GLY A 6 -22.24 10.70 -8.47
N ARG A 7 -22.13 11.79 -7.70
CA ARG A 7 -20.89 12.54 -7.55
C ARG A 7 -20.00 11.79 -6.56
N ASP A 8 -19.21 10.84 -7.06
CA ASP A 8 -18.01 10.36 -6.36
C ASP A 8 -16.85 11.34 -6.56
N SER A 9 -17.11 12.64 -6.39
CA SER A 9 -16.04 13.62 -6.18
C SER A 9 -15.69 13.56 -4.71
N SER A 10 -14.50 13.08 -4.37
CA SER A 10 -13.98 13.06 -2.99
C SER A 10 -14.08 14.47 -2.38
N ASN A 11 -15.02 14.66 -1.46
CA ASN A 11 -15.19 15.91 -0.73
C ASN A 11 -14.10 15.97 0.35
N LEU A 12 -13.11 16.85 0.14
CA LEU A 12 -11.91 16.93 0.98
C LEU A 12 -12.26 17.27 2.43
N VAL A 13 -13.27 18.12 2.64
CA VAL A 13 -13.71 18.55 3.97
C VAL A 13 -14.36 17.37 4.70
N VAL A 14 -15.20 16.60 4.01
CA VAL A 14 -15.81 15.37 4.54
C VAL A 14 -14.74 14.36 4.95
N ASP A 15 -13.71 14.15 4.12
CA ASP A 15 -12.61 13.24 4.43
C ASP A 15 -11.85 13.67 5.70
N MET A 16 -11.51 14.95 5.81
CA MET A 16 -10.86 15.51 7.00
C MET A 16 -11.70 15.33 8.27
N VAL A 17 -13.01 15.60 8.20
CA VAL A 17 -13.93 15.44 9.34
C VAL A 17 -14.03 13.98 9.75
N CYS A 18 -14.09 13.05 8.79
CA CYS A 18 -14.10 11.62 9.08
C CYS A 18 -12.84 11.20 9.84
N ASP A 19 -11.67 11.67 9.43
CA ASP A 19 -10.40 11.32 10.07
C ASP A 19 -10.30 11.88 11.50
N VAL A 20 -10.72 13.13 11.70
CA VAL A 20 -10.84 13.73 13.05
C VAL A 20 -11.75 12.88 13.94
N CYS A 21 -12.94 12.52 13.46
CA CYS A 21 -13.91 11.73 14.23
C CYS A 21 -13.36 10.34 14.59
N ARG A 22 -12.70 9.65 13.65
CA ARG A 22 -12.08 8.34 13.90
C ARG A 22 -10.99 8.42 14.97
N VAL A 23 -10.15 9.44 14.91
CA VAL A 23 -9.10 9.66 15.93
C VAL A 23 -9.70 9.93 17.30
N GLU A 24 -10.82 10.65 17.36
CA GLU A 24 -11.58 10.86 18.59
C GLU A 24 -12.34 9.60 19.06
N GLY A 25 -12.19 8.47 18.35
CA GLY A 25 -12.75 7.17 18.71
C GLY A 25 -14.20 6.96 18.28
N PHE A 26 -14.67 7.68 17.28
CA PHE A 26 -15.99 7.46 16.68
C PHE A 26 -15.91 6.50 15.49
N GLU A 27 -16.95 5.68 15.33
CA GLU A 27 -17.29 5.01 14.09
C GLU A 27 -17.97 6.01 13.15
N VAL A 28 -17.62 5.99 11.86
CA VAL A 28 -18.01 7.05 10.92
C VAL A 28 -18.68 6.47 9.68
N GLU A 29 -19.85 6.99 9.35
CA GLU A 29 -20.62 6.70 8.15
C GLU A 29 -20.77 7.98 7.31
N LYS A 30 -20.68 7.85 5.97
CA LYS A 30 -20.79 8.98 5.02
C LYS A 30 -22.11 8.94 4.26
N ASN A 31 -22.59 10.10 3.83
CA ASN A 31 -23.79 10.27 2.99
C ASN A 31 -24.99 9.51 3.55
N VAL A 32 -25.23 9.67 4.86
CA VAL A 32 -26.22 8.86 5.55
C VAL A 32 -27.59 9.51 5.41
N GLN A 33 -28.58 8.69 5.08
CA GLN A 33 -29.98 9.08 5.16
C GLN A 33 -30.39 9.17 6.62
N ALA A 34 -30.75 10.36 7.06
CA ALA A 34 -31.13 10.67 8.43
C ALA A 34 -32.65 10.56 8.61
N GLY A 35 -33.10 9.41 9.15
CA GLY A 35 -34.51 9.15 9.45
C GLY A 35 -35.26 8.39 8.34
N GLU A 36 -36.57 8.22 8.51
CA GLU A 36 -37.43 7.44 7.60
C GLU A 36 -37.84 8.18 6.32
N SER A 37 -37.58 9.49 6.24
CA SER A 37 -37.87 10.31 5.07
C SER A 37 -36.75 10.21 4.04
N GLU A 38 -37.09 9.94 2.77
CA GLU A 38 -36.15 9.87 1.64
C GLU A 38 -35.42 11.19 1.33
N SER A 39 -35.77 12.30 2.00
CA SER A 39 -35.27 13.64 1.67
C SER A 39 -34.23 14.22 2.63
N HIS A 40 -33.83 13.49 3.67
CA HIS A 40 -32.90 14.00 4.67
C HIS A 40 -31.57 13.26 4.60
N PHE A 41 -30.58 13.88 3.96
CA PHE A 41 -29.20 13.43 3.98
C PHE A 41 -28.35 14.32 4.88
N VAL A 42 -27.34 13.71 5.49
CA VAL A 42 -26.23 14.39 6.16
C VAL A 42 -24.92 13.80 5.65
N ASP A 43 -23.90 14.64 5.55
CA ASP A 43 -22.64 14.25 4.93
C ASP A 43 -21.90 13.20 5.76
N VAL A 44 -21.93 13.33 7.09
CA VAL A 44 -21.27 12.38 8.01
C VAL A 44 -22.11 12.15 9.26
N ILE A 45 -22.19 10.90 9.70
CA ILE A 45 -22.64 10.55 11.06
C ILE A 45 -21.46 9.88 11.78
N ALA A 46 -21.07 10.46 12.92
CA ALA A 46 -20.10 9.87 13.82
C ALA A 46 -20.81 9.29 15.05
N SER A 47 -20.54 8.04 15.39
CA SER A 47 -21.14 7.37 16.55
C SER A 47 -20.09 6.74 17.46
N ARG A 48 -20.31 6.79 18.78
CA ARG A 48 -19.40 6.17 19.76
C ARG A 48 -20.18 5.66 20.95
N ARG A 49 -19.93 4.42 21.33
CA ARG A 49 -20.54 3.80 22.51
C ARG A 49 -19.84 4.27 23.78
N LYS A 50 -20.61 4.73 24.77
CA LYS A 50 -20.15 5.08 26.12
C LYS A 50 -21.04 4.36 27.13
N GLY A 51 -20.60 3.16 27.55
CA GLY A 51 -21.42 2.24 28.35
C GLY A 51 -22.64 1.75 27.57
N ASP A 52 -23.83 1.95 28.12
CA ASP A 52 -25.10 1.56 27.50
C ASP A 52 -25.69 2.61 26.55
N LYS A 53 -25.07 3.79 26.47
CA LYS A 53 -25.53 4.88 25.60
C LYS A 53 -24.66 4.97 24.35
N THR A 54 -25.31 5.17 23.20
CA THR A 54 -24.63 5.51 21.94
C THR A 54 -24.71 7.00 21.74
N GLN A 55 -23.56 7.67 21.72
CA GLN A 55 -23.46 9.06 21.31
C GLN A 55 -23.46 9.11 19.78
N LYS A 56 -24.33 9.91 19.16
CA LYS A 56 -24.35 10.14 17.70
C LYS A 56 -24.28 11.64 17.43
N VAL A 57 -23.43 12.04 16.50
CA VAL A 57 -23.26 13.42 16.06
C VAL A 57 -23.30 13.45 14.54
N ALA A 58 -24.16 14.29 13.97
CA ALA A 58 -24.21 14.50 12.52
C ALA A 58 -23.36 15.72 12.12
N PHE A 59 -22.73 15.64 10.95
CA PHE A 59 -21.95 16.73 10.37
C PHE A 59 -22.48 17.10 9.00
N GLU A 60 -22.57 18.40 8.75
CA GLU A 60 -22.78 18.99 7.43
C GLU A 60 -21.51 19.75 7.02
N CYS A 61 -21.00 19.47 5.83
CA CYS A 61 -19.70 19.94 5.34
C CYS A 61 -19.90 20.86 4.13
N TRP A 62 -19.68 22.15 4.33
CA TRP A 62 -19.77 23.15 3.27
C TRP A 62 -18.47 23.31 2.48
N GLU A 63 -18.55 23.10 1.17
CA GLU A 63 -17.44 23.27 0.22
C GLU A 63 -17.58 24.54 -0.67
N GLY A 64 -18.56 25.39 -0.40
CA GLY A 64 -18.75 26.62 -1.17
C GLY A 64 -17.56 27.58 -1.03
N ASP A 65 -17.48 28.52 -1.96
CA ASP A 65 -16.45 29.57 -2.01
C ASP A 65 -16.73 30.74 -1.05
N ARG A 66 -17.96 30.83 -0.52
CA ARG A 66 -18.42 31.86 0.43
C ARG A 66 -18.59 31.35 1.85
N GLN A 67 -18.71 32.30 2.78
CA GLN A 67 -19.17 32.04 4.14
C GLN A 67 -20.60 31.47 4.15
N VAL A 68 -20.83 30.59 5.12
CA VAL A 68 -22.16 30.02 5.40
C VAL A 68 -23.01 31.06 6.12
N ASN A 69 -24.27 31.21 5.69
CA ASN A 69 -25.25 32.11 6.25
C ASN A 69 -26.24 31.39 7.19
N GLY A 70 -27.08 32.17 7.88
CA GLY A 70 -28.03 31.64 8.88
C GLY A 70 -29.05 30.65 8.33
N ARG A 71 -29.46 30.79 7.07
CA ARG A 71 -30.49 29.93 6.47
C ARG A 71 -29.97 28.50 6.25
N GLU A 72 -28.70 28.36 5.90
CA GLU A 72 -28.06 27.06 5.74
C GLU A 72 -27.97 26.31 7.08
N VAL A 73 -27.53 27.00 8.13
CA VAL A 73 -27.46 26.43 9.49
C VAL A 73 -28.84 26.08 10.03
N GLU A 74 -29.84 26.95 9.83
CA GLU A 74 -31.23 26.68 10.20
C GLU A 74 -31.78 25.44 9.49
N GLY A 75 -31.56 25.33 8.18
CA GLY A 75 -31.97 24.19 7.38
C GLY A 75 -31.37 22.88 7.91
N PHE A 76 -30.09 22.88 8.27
CA PHE A 76 -29.45 21.74 8.92
C PHE A 76 -30.06 21.41 10.29
N ALA A 77 -30.28 22.41 11.14
CA ALA A 77 -30.90 22.20 12.45
C ALA A 77 -32.31 21.56 12.35
N HIS A 78 -33.10 21.93 11.35
CA HIS A 78 -34.39 21.29 11.09
C HIS A 78 -34.25 19.83 10.64
N ARG A 79 -33.23 19.51 9.83
CA ARG A 79 -32.93 18.12 9.45
C ARG A 79 -32.54 17.28 10.66
N LEU A 80 -31.68 17.79 11.55
CA LEU A 80 -31.30 17.11 12.78
C LEU A 80 -32.51 16.75 13.65
N ARG A 81 -33.39 17.72 13.90
CA ARG A 81 -34.63 17.51 14.67
C ARG A 81 -35.55 16.47 14.02
N SER A 82 -35.72 16.55 12.70
CA SER A 82 -36.59 15.63 11.96
C SER A 82 -36.04 14.21 11.95
N ALA A 83 -34.72 14.06 12.00
CA ALA A 83 -34.03 12.77 12.07
C ALA A 83 -33.87 12.21 13.50
N GLY A 84 -34.30 12.95 14.53
CA GLY A 84 -34.11 12.55 15.92
C GLY A 84 -32.63 12.56 16.37
N LEU A 85 -31.79 13.35 15.70
CA LEU A 85 -30.37 13.50 16.05
C LEU A 85 -30.21 14.69 17.01
N PRO A 86 -29.77 14.46 18.26
CA PRO A 86 -29.74 15.50 19.28
C PRO A 86 -28.61 16.52 19.08
N ASP A 87 -27.50 16.09 18.48
CA ASP A 87 -26.29 16.87 18.33
C ASP A 87 -25.90 16.98 16.85
N GLY A 88 -25.45 18.16 16.41
CA GLY A 88 -24.89 18.31 15.08
C GLY A 88 -23.87 19.45 14.96
N ILE A 89 -22.96 19.25 14.03
CA ILE A 89 -21.82 20.14 13.76
C ILE A 89 -21.90 20.61 12.31
N TYR A 90 -21.83 21.92 12.08
CA TYR A 90 -21.72 22.50 10.76
C TYR A 90 -20.27 22.90 10.49
N VAL A 91 -19.68 22.41 9.41
CA VAL A 91 -18.26 22.58 9.05
C VAL A 91 -18.13 23.47 7.83
N SER A 92 -17.31 24.52 7.90
CA SER A 92 -17.04 25.43 6.77
C SER A 92 -15.61 25.99 6.83
N PRO A 93 -14.71 25.60 5.90
CA PRO A 93 -13.38 26.19 5.81
C PRO A 93 -13.39 27.69 5.48
N LYS A 94 -14.48 28.22 4.93
CA LYS A 94 -14.65 29.65 4.61
C LYS A 94 -15.19 30.46 5.78
N GLY A 95 -15.59 29.80 6.87
CA GLY A 95 -16.19 30.42 8.05
C GLY A 95 -17.69 30.68 7.90
N PHE A 96 -18.21 31.51 8.80
CA PHE A 96 -19.63 31.73 9.04
C PHE A 96 -19.92 33.23 9.13
N THR A 97 -21.12 33.66 8.72
CA THR A 97 -21.60 35.03 8.96
C THR A 97 -22.13 35.17 10.39
N GLY A 98 -22.29 36.41 10.88
CA GLY A 98 -22.87 36.65 12.21
C GLY A 98 -24.28 36.06 12.39
N ASP A 99 -25.09 36.04 11.33
CA ASP A 99 -26.41 35.40 11.33
C ASP A 99 -26.31 33.88 11.49
N ALA A 100 -25.31 33.25 10.86
CA ALA A 100 -25.05 31.82 11.03
C ALA A 100 -24.66 31.47 12.47
N GLU A 101 -23.79 32.28 13.09
CA GLU A 101 -23.42 32.11 14.50
C GLU A 101 -24.62 32.33 15.45
N PHE A 102 -25.50 33.28 15.14
CA PHE A 102 -26.73 33.48 15.90
C PHE A 102 -27.65 32.26 15.80
N MET A 103 -27.91 31.75 14.58
CA MET A 103 -28.77 30.58 14.37
C MET A 103 -28.18 29.32 14.98
N ALA A 104 -26.87 29.12 14.87
CA ALA A 104 -26.17 28.00 15.49
C ALA A 104 -26.39 27.96 17.00
N ARG A 105 -26.19 29.10 17.69
CA ARG A 105 -26.45 29.23 19.13
C ARG A 105 -27.92 29.01 19.47
N LYS A 106 -28.83 29.57 18.67
CA LYS A 106 -30.29 29.43 18.88
C LYS A 106 -30.74 27.97 18.79
N PHE A 107 -30.14 27.18 17.91
CA PHE A 107 -30.56 25.80 17.66
C PHE A 107 -29.64 24.73 18.26
N GLY A 108 -28.58 25.12 18.97
CA GLY A 108 -27.62 24.17 19.56
C GLY A 108 -26.76 23.46 18.52
N VAL A 109 -26.53 24.06 17.36
CA VAL A 109 -25.59 23.53 16.34
C VAL A 109 -24.20 24.07 16.65
N GLU A 110 -23.21 23.19 16.71
CA GLU A 110 -21.81 23.59 16.88
C GLU A 110 -21.20 23.95 15.52
N LEU A 111 -20.39 25.03 15.48
CA LEU A 111 -19.73 25.49 14.25
C LEU A 111 -18.24 25.15 14.27
N TRP A 112 -17.75 24.60 13.17
CA TRP A 112 -16.34 24.28 12.93
C TRP A 112 -15.86 25.06 11.69
N ASP A 113 -15.08 26.11 11.94
CA ASP A 113 -14.37 26.83 10.89
C ASP A 113 -13.00 26.19 10.60
N LEU A 114 -12.24 26.77 9.68
CA LEU A 114 -10.91 26.27 9.35
C LEU A 114 -9.95 26.29 10.55
N ALA A 115 -10.03 27.29 11.43
CA ALA A 115 -9.16 27.40 12.58
C ALA A 115 -9.41 26.26 13.56
N LYS A 116 -10.68 25.99 13.87
CA LYS A 116 -11.10 24.90 14.75
C LYS A 116 -10.82 23.53 14.13
N LEU A 117 -11.02 23.37 12.81
CA LEU A 117 -10.66 22.14 12.12
C LEU A 117 -9.15 21.89 12.18
N LYS A 118 -8.32 22.92 11.95
CA LYS A 118 -6.86 22.83 12.10
C LYS A 118 -6.44 22.47 13.52
N GLU A 119 -7.02 23.12 14.53
CA GLU A 119 -6.74 22.80 15.94
C GLU A 119 -7.07 21.33 16.26
N ARG A 120 -8.20 20.82 15.76
CA ARG A 120 -8.59 19.42 15.93
C ARG A 120 -7.64 18.48 15.19
N VAL A 121 -7.22 18.84 13.97
CA VAL A 121 -6.23 18.07 13.20
C VAL A 121 -4.86 18.09 13.87
N GLU A 122 -4.44 19.20 14.48
CA GLU A 122 -3.18 19.27 15.26
C GLU A 122 -3.26 18.43 16.55
N LYS A 123 -4.44 18.34 17.15
CA LYS A 123 -4.73 17.45 18.29
C LYS A 123 -4.77 15.97 17.90
N ILE A 124 -4.94 15.65 16.62
CA ILE A 124 -4.48 14.37 16.06
C ILE A 124 -2.96 14.42 16.12
N LYS A 125 -2.39 14.24 17.32
CA LYS A 125 -1.03 13.72 17.41
C LYS A 125 -1.10 12.43 16.59
N PRO A 126 -0.38 12.30 15.47
CA PRO A 126 -0.31 11.00 14.80
C PRO A 126 0.04 10.02 15.91
N PRO A 127 -0.80 8.98 16.17
CA PRO A 127 -0.63 8.09 17.31
C PRO A 127 0.83 7.73 17.30
N GLU A 128 1.54 8.11 18.37
CA GLU A 128 3.00 8.25 18.39
C GLU A 128 3.56 7.06 17.64
N ARG A 129 3.88 7.29 16.34
CA ARG A 129 3.98 6.17 15.41
C ARG A 129 5.13 5.37 15.96
N HIS A 130 4.85 4.18 16.47
CA HIS A 130 5.81 3.37 17.19
C HIS A 130 7.07 3.43 16.35
N LYS A 131 8.11 4.10 16.87
CA LYS A 131 9.32 4.30 16.09
C LYS A 131 9.87 2.91 15.90
N VAL A 132 9.69 2.36 14.71
CA VAL A 132 10.15 1.01 14.40
C VAL A 132 11.67 1.12 14.21
N PRO A 133 12.47 0.57 15.13
CA PRO A 133 13.92 0.67 15.05
C PRO A 133 14.44 -0.03 13.79
N GLY A 134 15.52 0.48 13.21
CA GLY A 134 16.14 -0.17 12.04
C GLY A 134 15.29 -0.11 10.77
N THR A 135 14.35 0.82 10.64
CA THR A 135 13.55 0.97 9.41
C THR A 135 14.37 1.55 8.27
N LEU A 136 14.34 0.86 7.12
CA LEU A 136 15.00 1.36 5.91
C LEU A 136 14.06 2.28 5.10
N PRO A 137 14.60 3.29 4.41
CA PRO A 137 13.82 4.16 3.55
C PRO A 137 13.28 3.41 2.31
N VAL A 138 12.22 3.93 1.72
CA VAL A 138 11.70 3.45 0.42
C VAL A 138 12.45 4.19 -0.70
N SER A 139 13.04 3.43 -1.62
CA SER A 139 13.72 3.97 -2.79
C SER A 139 12.74 4.65 -3.74
N ARG A 140 13.18 5.77 -4.33
CA ARG A 140 12.42 6.47 -5.38
C ARG A 140 12.24 5.65 -6.66
N ALA A 141 13.09 4.64 -6.88
CA ALA A 141 13.00 3.77 -8.04
C ALA A 141 11.82 2.79 -8.00
N VAL A 142 11.18 2.61 -6.83
CA VAL A 142 10.10 1.63 -6.64
C VAL A 142 8.91 1.90 -7.55
N ALA A 143 8.51 3.17 -7.72
CA ALA A 143 7.36 3.54 -8.54
C ALA A 143 7.54 3.12 -10.01
N SER A 144 8.72 3.36 -10.59
CA SER A 144 9.00 3.03 -11.99
C SER A 144 9.13 1.52 -12.22
N GLN A 145 9.61 0.77 -11.23
CA GLN A 145 9.74 -0.68 -11.31
C GLN A 145 8.40 -1.43 -11.18
N ILE A 146 7.46 -0.89 -10.43
CA ILE A 146 6.13 -1.51 -10.25
C ILE A 146 5.31 -1.46 -11.54
N LEU A 147 5.21 -0.28 -12.16
CA LEU A 147 4.18 -0.01 -13.15
C LEU A 147 4.54 -0.39 -14.59
N ALA A 148 5.80 -0.69 -14.90
CA ALA A 148 6.21 -0.85 -16.31
C ALA A 148 7.45 -1.73 -16.57
N HIS A 149 7.99 -2.42 -15.56
CA HIS A 149 9.29 -3.06 -15.75
C HIS A 149 9.24 -4.22 -16.77
N GLY A 150 9.97 -4.07 -17.88
CA GLY A 150 10.26 -5.13 -18.85
C GLY A 150 9.17 -5.44 -19.88
N LEU A 151 8.08 -4.67 -19.95
CA LEU A 151 6.97 -4.92 -20.89
C LEU A 151 6.77 -3.74 -21.85
N GLU A 152 6.80 -4.02 -23.16
CA GLU A 152 6.68 -3.02 -24.25
C GLU A 152 5.41 -2.17 -24.13
N ASN A 153 4.30 -2.79 -23.75
CA ASN A 153 3.01 -2.14 -23.52
C ASN A 153 2.54 -2.28 -22.05
N GLY A 154 3.47 -2.31 -21.11
CA GLY A 154 3.18 -2.49 -19.67
C GLY A 154 2.19 -1.47 -19.09
N SER A 155 2.06 -0.29 -19.70
CA SER A 155 1.12 0.76 -19.29
C SER A 155 -0.37 0.37 -19.36
N ILE A 156 -0.71 -0.73 -20.05
CA ILE A 156 -2.07 -1.29 -20.02
C ILE A 156 -2.42 -1.94 -18.68
N LEU A 157 -1.41 -2.36 -17.91
CA LEU A 157 -1.61 -2.88 -16.56
C LEU A 157 -2.04 -1.73 -15.66
N ARG A 158 -3.19 -1.90 -15.00
CA ARG A 158 -3.72 -0.95 -14.02
C ARG A 158 -3.56 -1.52 -12.63
N LEU A 159 -3.48 -0.66 -11.61
CA LEU A 159 -3.55 -1.13 -10.23
C LEU A 159 -4.95 -1.71 -9.97
N GLY A 160 -5.02 -2.98 -9.56
CA GLY A 160 -6.26 -3.63 -9.15
C GLY A 160 -6.66 -3.26 -7.72
N SER A 161 -5.69 -2.87 -6.89
CA SER A 161 -5.90 -2.35 -5.55
C SER A 161 -4.80 -1.35 -5.17
N MET A 162 -5.01 -0.60 -4.10
CA MET A 162 -3.93 0.20 -3.51
C MET A 162 -2.75 -0.71 -3.15
N PRO A 163 -1.52 -0.34 -3.50
CA PRO A 163 -0.37 -1.15 -3.17
C PRO A 163 -0.16 -1.17 -1.64
N LYS A 164 0.30 -2.32 -1.14
CA LYS A 164 0.51 -2.57 0.29
C LYS A 164 1.98 -2.42 0.63
N LEU A 165 2.29 -1.69 1.70
CA LEU A 165 3.65 -1.51 2.19
C LEU A 165 3.77 -2.16 3.57
N GLU A 166 4.59 -3.19 3.69
CA GLU A 166 4.88 -3.85 4.96
C GLU A 166 6.34 -3.62 5.33
N PHE A 167 6.59 -3.04 6.51
CA PHE A 167 7.93 -3.06 7.10
C PHE A 167 8.13 -4.41 7.76
N ARG A 168 8.88 -5.29 7.09
CA ARG A 168 9.10 -6.66 7.52
C ARG A 168 10.46 -6.79 8.21
N PRO A 169 10.54 -7.39 9.40
CA PRO A 169 11.79 -7.56 10.13
C PRO A 169 12.69 -8.61 9.46
N TYR A 170 13.98 -8.33 9.33
CA TYR A 170 15.00 -9.26 8.90
C TYR A 170 16.22 -9.17 9.81
N TYR A 171 16.71 -10.33 10.23
CA TYR A 171 17.93 -10.45 11.01
C TYR A 171 19.13 -10.68 10.10
N PHE A 172 20.17 -9.88 10.26
CA PHE A 172 21.44 -10.02 9.59
C PHE A 172 22.44 -10.52 10.61
N ALA A 173 22.81 -11.80 10.49
CA ALA A 173 23.70 -12.47 11.42
C ALA A 173 25.07 -12.67 10.79
N ASP A 174 26.05 -11.89 11.26
CA ASP A 174 27.44 -12.05 10.88
C ASP A 174 27.94 -13.38 11.42
N PHE A 175 28.75 -14.09 10.64
CA PHE A 175 29.34 -15.35 11.07
C PHE A 175 30.83 -15.43 10.72
N VAL A 176 31.54 -16.20 11.53
CA VAL A 176 32.91 -16.66 11.28
C VAL A 176 32.94 -18.17 11.47
N LEU A 177 33.44 -18.87 10.45
CA LEU A 177 33.70 -20.30 10.47
C LEU A 177 35.21 -20.55 10.52
N ALA A 178 35.69 -21.26 11.54
CA ALA A 178 37.12 -21.57 11.71
C ALA A 178 37.34 -23.06 11.94
N GLN A 179 38.06 -23.75 11.04
CA GLN A 179 38.40 -25.17 11.22
C GLN A 179 39.88 -25.31 11.60
N SER A 180 40.17 -26.07 12.67
CA SER A 180 41.55 -26.38 13.08
C SER A 180 42.46 -25.14 13.18
N LYS A 181 41.95 -24.06 13.77
CA LYS A 181 42.62 -22.75 13.93
C LYS A 181 42.85 -21.94 12.65
N LYS A 182 42.36 -22.36 11.49
CA LYS A 182 42.34 -21.56 10.26
C LYS A 182 40.94 -21.02 10.00
N LYS A 183 40.83 -19.71 9.74
CA LYS A 183 39.57 -19.12 9.26
C LYS A 183 39.25 -19.69 7.88
N VAL A 184 38.07 -20.29 7.75
CA VAL A 184 37.61 -20.93 6.53
C VAL A 184 36.70 -19.97 5.76
N ALA A 185 35.79 -19.30 6.45
CA ALA A 185 34.87 -18.36 5.85
C ALA A 185 34.39 -17.30 6.84
N ARG A 186 34.03 -16.13 6.31
CA ARG A 186 33.35 -15.06 7.03
C ARG A 186 32.28 -14.49 6.12
N GLY A 187 31.10 -14.23 6.67
CA GLY A 187 29.99 -13.71 5.90
C GLY A 187 28.84 -13.26 6.79
N VAL A 188 27.68 -13.13 6.16
CA VAL A 188 26.41 -12.80 6.80
C VAL A 188 25.32 -13.72 6.25
N ILE A 189 24.40 -14.15 7.12
CA ILE A 189 23.18 -14.86 6.74
C ILE A 189 21.98 -14.00 7.15
N VAL A 190 21.02 -13.89 6.25
CA VAL A 190 19.79 -13.10 6.44
C VAL A 190 18.62 -14.03 6.74
N PHE A 191 17.90 -13.76 7.82
CA PHE A 191 16.71 -14.50 8.22
C PHE A 191 15.48 -13.60 8.21
N ASP A 192 14.34 -14.11 7.75
CA ASP A 192 13.04 -13.45 7.91
C ASP A 192 12.67 -13.47 9.40
N GLY A 193 12.47 -12.29 10.00
CA GLY A 193 12.14 -12.16 11.41
C GLY A 193 10.73 -12.66 11.77
N VAL A 194 9.86 -12.89 10.78
CA VAL A 194 8.47 -13.35 10.99
C VAL A 194 8.35 -14.87 11.08
N ASP A 195 9.27 -15.63 10.46
CA ASP A 195 9.21 -17.09 10.46
C ASP A 195 10.56 -17.80 10.64
N GLY A 196 11.66 -17.05 10.76
CA GLY A 196 13.00 -17.58 11.01
C GLY A 196 13.64 -18.32 9.82
N ARG A 197 13.08 -18.20 8.61
CA ARG A 197 13.64 -18.83 7.41
C ARG A 197 14.82 -18.03 6.86
N GLU A 198 15.85 -18.76 6.41
CA GLU A 198 16.97 -18.15 5.67
C GLU A 198 16.50 -17.62 4.32
N CYS A 199 16.86 -16.38 4.01
CA CYS A 199 16.39 -15.66 2.82
C CYS A 199 17.53 -15.28 1.88
N ASP A 200 18.72 -15.04 2.43
CA ASP A 200 19.89 -14.60 1.69
C ASP A 200 21.16 -14.86 2.50
N ALA A 201 22.31 -14.86 1.84
CA ALA A 201 23.60 -14.99 2.48
C ALA A 201 24.72 -14.52 1.54
N GLY A 202 25.75 -13.93 2.14
CA GLY A 202 26.89 -13.37 1.44
C GLY A 202 28.19 -13.69 2.16
N LEU A 203 29.26 -13.90 1.39
CA LEU A 203 30.60 -14.11 1.93
C LEU A 203 31.43 -12.84 1.77
N PHE A 204 32.09 -12.44 2.85
CA PHE A 204 33.13 -11.43 2.83
C PHE A 204 34.51 -12.05 2.57
N GLU A 205 34.74 -13.25 3.10
CA GLU A 205 35.99 -14.00 2.96
C GLU A 205 35.72 -15.51 2.85
N GLY A 206 36.56 -16.22 2.10
CA GLY A 206 36.52 -17.67 1.99
C GLY A 206 35.50 -18.21 1.00
N GLU A 207 35.25 -19.52 1.07
CA GLU A 207 34.29 -20.23 0.22
C GLU A 207 33.41 -21.16 1.06
N LEU A 208 32.09 -21.08 0.84
CA LEU A 208 31.10 -21.99 1.40
C LEU A 208 30.14 -22.43 0.30
N LYS A 209 29.83 -23.73 0.28
CA LYS A 209 28.83 -24.30 -0.63
C LYS A 209 27.46 -24.22 0.01
N ASN A 210 26.43 -24.16 -0.82
CA ASN A 210 25.01 -24.25 -0.41
C ASN A 210 24.47 -23.08 0.44
N LEU A 211 25.13 -21.92 0.43
CA LEU A 211 24.53 -20.73 1.01
C LEU A 211 23.39 -20.21 0.11
N PRO A 212 22.27 -19.73 0.68
CA PRO A 212 21.22 -19.08 -0.09
C PRO A 212 21.79 -17.80 -0.72
N GLY A 213 21.81 -17.70 -2.05
CA GLY A 213 22.45 -16.57 -2.75
C GLY A 213 21.45 -15.84 -3.64
N SER A 214 20.44 -15.19 -3.04
CA SER A 214 19.49 -14.40 -3.84
C SER A 214 20.02 -12.98 -4.10
N GLY A 215 20.88 -12.46 -3.22
CA GLY A 215 21.40 -11.10 -3.23
C GLY A 215 20.31 -10.04 -3.00
N LEU A 216 19.08 -10.44 -2.65
CA LEU A 216 17.94 -9.54 -2.51
C LEU A 216 18.01 -8.63 -1.29
N PHE A 217 18.66 -9.10 -0.22
CA PHE A 217 18.65 -8.43 1.08
C PHE A 217 20.01 -7.95 1.53
N LEU A 218 21.11 -8.56 1.09
CA LEU A 218 22.47 -8.15 1.50
C LEU A 218 22.78 -6.67 1.24
N GLU A 219 22.35 -6.13 0.10
CA GLU A 219 22.56 -4.71 -0.24
C GLU A 219 21.86 -3.75 0.73
N CYS A 220 20.91 -4.24 1.54
CA CYS A 220 20.26 -3.45 2.57
C CYS A 220 21.19 -3.09 3.74
N LEU A 221 22.28 -3.84 3.95
CA LEU A 221 23.28 -3.54 4.98
C LEU A 221 24.01 -2.22 4.73
N GLU A 222 24.09 -1.78 3.47
CA GLU A 222 24.75 -0.54 3.08
C GLU A 222 23.84 0.69 3.24
N ILE A 223 22.56 0.49 3.59
CA ILE A 223 21.57 1.57 3.71
C ILE A 223 21.44 1.96 5.18
N GLU A 224 21.69 3.24 5.48
CA GLU A 224 21.54 3.77 6.83
C GLU A 224 20.05 3.77 7.26
N PRO A 225 19.70 3.13 8.40
CA PRO A 225 18.33 3.12 8.88
C PRO A 225 17.85 4.50 9.34
N SER A 226 16.63 4.87 8.94
CA SER A 226 15.99 6.12 9.36
C SER A 226 15.01 5.87 10.51
N THR A 227 15.51 5.76 11.74
CA THR A 227 14.66 5.69 12.93
C THR A 227 13.89 7.00 13.12
N GLY A 228 12.55 6.99 13.01
CA GLY A 228 11.77 8.09 13.60
C GLY A 228 10.43 8.47 13.01
N SER A 229 10.11 8.07 11.79
CA SER A 229 8.80 8.35 11.18
C SER A 229 8.62 7.48 9.94
N MET A 230 7.38 7.09 9.61
CA MET A 230 7.14 6.46 8.31
C MET A 230 7.82 7.29 7.21
N PRO A 231 8.55 6.66 6.29
CA PRO A 231 9.23 7.39 5.24
C PRO A 231 8.23 8.24 4.48
N GLN A 232 8.64 9.45 4.09
CA GLN A 232 7.89 10.22 3.13
C GLN A 232 7.89 9.43 1.82
N LEU A 233 6.78 8.77 1.54
CA LEU A 233 6.59 8.05 0.29
C LEU A 233 6.50 9.08 -0.85
N PRO A 234 6.99 8.73 -2.06
CA PRO A 234 6.72 9.53 -3.25
C PRO A 234 5.21 9.77 -3.40
N PRO A 235 4.77 10.95 -3.87
CA PRO A 235 3.34 11.23 -4.11
C PRO A 235 2.63 10.19 -4.99
N GLU A 236 3.37 9.54 -5.89
CA GLU A 236 2.88 8.49 -6.78
C GLU A 236 2.57 7.17 -6.04
N LEU A 237 3.06 7.04 -4.81
CA LEU A 237 2.90 5.88 -3.92
C LEU A 237 2.25 6.30 -2.60
N GLU A 238 1.26 7.21 -2.61
CA GLU A 238 0.52 7.55 -1.40
C GLU A 238 -0.17 6.31 -0.79
N MET A 239 0.51 5.65 0.14
CA MET A 239 0.07 4.43 0.84
C MET A 239 -0.33 4.73 2.28
N LYS A 240 -0.78 5.96 2.58
CA LYS A 240 -1.01 6.44 3.96
C LYS A 240 -1.89 5.50 4.79
N ASN A 241 -2.77 4.73 4.14
CA ASN A 241 -3.71 3.80 4.77
C ASN A 241 -3.35 2.30 4.61
N SER A 242 -2.24 1.96 3.96
CA SER A 242 -1.84 0.56 3.68
C SER A 242 -0.45 0.20 4.22
N VAL A 243 0.09 1.01 5.12
CA VAL A 243 1.37 0.71 5.78
C VAL A 243 1.15 -0.17 7.01
N THR A 244 1.82 -1.30 7.05
CA THR A 244 1.86 -2.22 8.20
C THR A 244 3.30 -2.46 8.64
N VAL A 245 3.45 -2.96 9.87
CA VAL A 245 4.72 -3.43 10.41
C VAL A 245 4.49 -4.86 10.84
N ALA A 246 5.24 -5.81 10.27
CA ALA A 246 5.11 -7.20 10.66
C ALA A 246 5.80 -7.44 12.01
N PRO A 247 5.22 -8.26 12.90
CA PRO A 247 5.85 -8.58 14.17
C PRO A 247 7.07 -9.49 13.95
N ALA A 248 8.17 -9.22 14.65
CA ALA A 248 9.28 -10.16 14.74
C ALA A 248 8.91 -11.28 15.72
N THR A 249 8.77 -12.50 15.20
CA THR A 249 8.51 -13.71 16.02
C THR A 249 9.79 -14.47 16.35
N ALA A 250 10.80 -14.38 15.46
CA ALA A 250 12.14 -14.86 15.74
C ALA A 250 12.85 -13.94 16.74
N THR A 251 13.71 -14.52 17.56
CA THR A 251 14.60 -13.78 18.48
C THR A 251 16.05 -13.90 18.04
N GLU A 252 16.91 -13.02 18.55
CA GLU A 252 18.34 -13.07 18.30
C GLU A 252 18.97 -14.42 18.65
N GLU A 253 18.55 -15.04 19.76
CA GLU A 253 19.02 -16.35 20.19
C GLU A 253 18.61 -17.45 19.20
N THR A 254 17.37 -17.41 18.71
CA THR A 254 16.90 -18.38 17.71
C THR A 254 17.66 -18.24 16.40
N VAL A 255 17.98 -17.00 15.98
CA VAL A 255 18.78 -16.73 14.79
C VAL A 255 20.20 -17.24 14.96
N LYS A 256 20.85 -16.98 16.11
CA LYS A 256 22.20 -17.48 16.42
C LYS A 256 22.27 -19.00 16.34
N ALA A 257 21.28 -19.71 16.89
CA ALA A 257 21.20 -21.17 16.79
C ALA A 257 21.05 -21.64 15.33
N ARG A 258 20.19 -20.98 14.56
CA ARG A 258 19.94 -21.31 13.15
C ARG A 258 21.15 -21.08 12.24
N VAL A 259 21.98 -20.06 12.51
CA VAL A 259 23.23 -19.84 11.76
C VAL A 259 24.13 -21.08 11.83
N ALA A 260 24.30 -21.66 13.02
CA ALA A 260 25.10 -22.87 13.18
C ALA A 260 24.50 -24.03 12.39
N GLU A 261 23.19 -24.25 12.45
CA GLU A 261 22.50 -25.29 11.67
C GLU A 261 22.76 -25.14 10.16
N VAL A 262 22.61 -23.93 9.61
CA VAL A 262 22.80 -23.64 8.18
C VAL A 262 24.25 -23.88 7.76
N LEU A 263 25.23 -23.41 8.54
CA LEU A 263 26.65 -23.55 8.20
C LEU A 263 27.16 -25.00 8.33
N LEU A 264 26.56 -25.80 9.21
CA LEU A 264 26.89 -27.21 9.39
C LEU A 264 26.24 -28.09 8.32
N GLN A 265 25.17 -27.63 7.67
CA GLN A 265 24.56 -28.34 6.53
C GLN A 265 25.50 -28.33 5.31
N GLY A 266 26.27 -29.41 5.17
CA GLY A 266 27.19 -29.59 4.04
C GLY A 266 28.63 -29.18 4.34
N SER A 267 28.97 -28.87 5.60
CA SER A 267 30.35 -28.77 6.08
C SER A 267 30.65 -29.88 7.09
N ASN A 268 31.92 -30.28 7.18
CA ASN A 268 32.41 -31.20 8.24
C ASN A 268 32.87 -30.43 9.48
N ALA A 269 32.43 -29.18 9.65
CA ALA A 269 32.82 -28.36 10.80
C ALA A 269 32.15 -28.86 12.08
N HIS A 270 32.79 -28.62 13.22
CA HIS A 270 32.16 -28.82 14.53
C HIS A 270 31.31 -27.59 14.89
N PRO A 271 30.22 -27.70 15.68
CA PRO A 271 29.48 -26.53 16.15
C PRO A 271 30.34 -25.44 16.81
N ASP A 272 31.40 -25.84 17.51
CA ASP A 272 32.36 -24.91 18.15
C ASP A 272 33.23 -24.12 17.16
N ASP A 273 33.25 -24.54 15.89
CA ASP A 273 33.96 -23.83 14.81
C ASP A 273 33.16 -22.62 14.30
N VAL A 274 31.89 -22.49 14.70
CA VAL A 274 30.98 -21.41 14.30
C VAL A 274 30.89 -20.36 15.40
N SER A 275 31.08 -19.10 15.03
CA SER A 275 30.80 -17.97 15.90
C SER A 275 29.93 -16.94 15.19
N VAL A 276 28.99 -16.37 15.94
CA VAL A 276 28.05 -15.34 15.46
C VAL A 276 28.32 -14.06 16.25
N PRO A 277 29.31 -13.25 15.85
CA PRO A 277 29.75 -12.10 16.64
C PRO A 277 28.67 -11.02 16.79
N GLU A 278 27.85 -10.81 15.75
CA GLU A 278 26.87 -9.74 15.71
C GLU A 278 25.59 -10.22 15.01
N VAL A 279 24.46 -9.74 15.52
CA VAL A 279 23.16 -9.87 14.87
C VAL A 279 22.50 -8.52 14.89
N SER A 280 22.12 -8.01 13.73
CA SER A 280 21.37 -6.75 13.60
C SER A 280 19.97 -7.01 13.06
N LEU A 281 19.01 -6.17 13.46
CA LEU A 281 17.62 -6.24 13.03
C LEU A 281 17.27 -5.02 12.19
N LEU A 282 16.88 -5.25 10.94
CA LEU A 282 16.39 -4.20 10.05
C LEU A 282 14.93 -4.46 9.68
N HIS A 283 14.13 -3.40 9.65
CA HIS A 283 12.78 -3.43 9.12
C HIS A 283 12.79 -2.95 7.69
N ILE A 284 12.73 -3.91 6.78
CA ILE A 284 12.87 -3.68 5.34
C ILE A 284 11.49 -3.45 4.74
N PRO A 285 11.28 -2.34 4.00
CA PRO A 285 10.01 -2.08 3.34
C PRO A 285 9.79 -3.08 2.19
N ILE A 286 8.70 -3.82 2.24
CA ILE A 286 8.24 -4.74 1.21
C ILE A 286 6.97 -4.17 0.60
N VAL A 287 6.98 -3.95 -0.72
CA VAL A 287 5.81 -3.47 -1.46
C VAL A 287 5.17 -4.61 -2.22
N THR A 288 3.89 -4.85 -1.97
CA THR A 288 3.07 -5.80 -2.73
C THR A 288 2.05 -5.05 -3.58
N VAL A 289 1.99 -5.38 -4.87
CA VAL A 289 1.11 -4.74 -5.84
C VAL A 289 0.30 -5.79 -6.60
N GLU A 290 -1.00 -5.54 -6.71
CA GLU A 290 -1.89 -6.29 -7.60
C GLU A 290 -2.16 -5.45 -8.85
N LEU A 291 -1.80 -5.99 -10.01
CA LEU A 291 -2.00 -5.38 -11.33
C LEU A 291 -3.10 -6.12 -12.06
N GLN A 292 -3.93 -5.41 -12.81
CA GLN A 292 -5.06 -5.97 -13.54
C GLN A 292 -5.10 -5.49 -14.98
N THR A 293 -5.56 -6.38 -15.86
CA THR A 293 -5.87 -6.09 -17.26
C THR A 293 -6.90 -7.11 -17.77
N GLY A 294 -8.01 -6.61 -18.32
CA GLY A 294 -9.14 -7.46 -18.68
C GLY A 294 -9.65 -8.26 -17.48
N ASN A 295 -9.62 -9.59 -17.59
CA ASN A 295 -10.02 -10.54 -16.55
C ASN A 295 -8.84 -11.20 -15.82
N ARG A 296 -7.62 -10.66 -15.93
CA ARG A 296 -6.42 -11.21 -15.30
C ARG A 296 -5.89 -10.28 -14.22
N SER A 297 -5.36 -10.89 -13.16
CA SER A 297 -4.62 -10.23 -12.09
C SER A 297 -3.19 -10.77 -12.06
N TYR A 298 -2.25 -9.92 -11.69
CA TYR A 298 -0.83 -10.23 -11.56
C TYR A 298 -0.29 -9.63 -10.27
N ARG A 299 0.45 -10.41 -9.50
CA ARG A 299 1.12 -9.95 -8.30
C ARG A 299 2.59 -9.63 -8.52
N LYS A 300 3.02 -8.48 -7.98
CA LYS A 300 4.44 -8.11 -7.83
C LYS A 300 4.78 -7.88 -6.36
N ILE A 301 5.94 -8.36 -5.93
CA ILE A 301 6.51 -8.12 -4.60
C ILE A 301 7.92 -7.58 -4.77
N LEU A 302 8.19 -6.43 -4.17
CA LEU A 302 9.47 -5.74 -4.26
C LEU A 302 10.03 -5.49 -2.87
N GLN A 303 11.34 -5.67 -2.74
CA GLN A 303 12.13 -5.10 -1.67
C GLN A 303 12.33 -3.61 -2.01
N ALA A 304 11.71 -2.72 -1.23
CA ALA A 304 11.53 -1.34 -1.63
C ALA A 304 12.73 -0.44 -1.28
N ALA A 305 13.67 -0.88 -0.42
CA ALA A 305 14.83 -0.05 -0.07
C ALA A 305 15.87 0.01 -1.20
N THR A 306 16.03 -1.09 -1.97
CA THR A 306 16.92 -1.16 -3.14
C THR A 306 16.14 -1.14 -4.46
N GLY A 307 14.84 -1.48 -4.43
CA GLY A 307 14.05 -1.68 -5.65
C GLY A 307 14.29 -3.07 -6.27
N LYS A 308 14.74 -4.06 -5.50
CA LYS A 308 14.87 -5.41 -6.03
C LYS A 308 13.53 -6.12 -6.07
N MET A 309 13.27 -6.79 -7.18
CA MET A 309 12.06 -7.59 -7.38
C MET A 309 12.21 -8.94 -6.69
N ILE A 310 11.39 -9.19 -5.66
CA ILE A 310 11.33 -10.49 -4.97
C ILE A 310 10.47 -11.46 -5.79
N TRP A 311 9.32 -10.99 -6.28
CA TRP A 311 8.37 -11.80 -7.04
C TRP A 311 7.69 -10.97 -8.13
N ASP A 312 7.53 -11.55 -9.32
CA ASP A 312 6.85 -10.89 -10.43
C ASP A 312 6.17 -11.92 -11.33
N GLU A 313 4.85 -12.04 -11.20
CA GLU A 313 4.05 -12.95 -12.03
C GLU A 313 4.02 -12.54 -13.49
N THR A 314 4.41 -11.30 -13.81
CA THR A 314 4.46 -10.82 -15.19
C THR A 314 5.71 -11.26 -15.92
N ARG A 315 6.71 -11.89 -15.29
CA ARG A 315 8.00 -12.25 -15.92
C ARG A 315 7.95 -13.46 -16.86
N LYS A 316 6.97 -14.35 -16.71
CA LYS A 316 6.88 -15.61 -17.46
C LYS A 316 5.70 -15.60 -18.42
N CYS A 317 5.94 -16.05 -19.64
CA CYS A 317 4.90 -16.10 -20.65
C CYS A 317 3.75 -17.01 -20.21
N SER A 318 2.51 -16.61 -20.48
CA SER A 318 1.33 -17.42 -20.17
C SER A 318 1.21 -18.69 -21.03
N LEU A 319 2.04 -18.85 -22.07
CA LEU A 319 2.00 -19.95 -23.03
C LEU A 319 3.28 -20.81 -23.01
N CYS A 320 4.37 -20.35 -22.38
CA CYS A 320 5.62 -21.08 -22.20
C CYS A 320 6.46 -20.45 -21.07
N ASP A 321 7.60 -21.04 -20.71
CA ASP A 321 8.46 -20.51 -19.64
C ASP A 321 9.42 -19.38 -20.06
N SER A 322 9.31 -18.87 -21.29
CA SER A 322 10.16 -17.77 -21.77
C SER A 322 9.85 -16.44 -21.09
N ALA A 323 10.86 -15.57 -21.03
CA ALA A 323 10.71 -14.21 -20.54
C ALA A 323 9.66 -13.43 -21.37
N THR A 324 8.78 -12.72 -20.67
CA THR A 324 7.73 -11.90 -21.28
C THR A 324 8.29 -10.62 -21.87
N SER A 325 7.63 -10.14 -22.91
CA SER A 325 7.93 -8.85 -23.53
C SER A 325 6.71 -7.95 -23.67
N ALA A 326 5.49 -8.50 -23.68
CA ALA A 326 4.27 -7.72 -23.84
C ALA A 326 3.07 -8.33 -23.11
N VAL A 327 2.00 -7.55 -22.99
CA VAL A 327 0.68 -7.96 -22.52
C VAL A 327 -0.26 -8.01 -23.72
N CYS A 328 -0.99 -9.11 -23.89
CA CYS A 328 -2.05 -9.19 -24.89
C CYS A 328 -3.19 -8.24 -24.55
N GLU A 329 -3.49 -7.30 -25.44
CA GLU A 329 -4.51 -6.27 -25.21
C GLU A 329 -5.95 -6.77 -25.36
N ASP A 330 -6.15 -8.02 -25.83
CA ASP A 330 -7.48 -8.64 -25.97
C ASP A 330 -7.84 -9.52 -24.76
N CYS A 331 -6.89 -10.30 -24.21
CA CYS A 331 -7.15 -11.24 -23.10
C CYS A 331 -6.34 -10.98 -21.82
N GLY A 332 -5.51 -9.94 -21.83
CA GLY A 332 -4.66 -9.55 -20.70
C GLY A 332 -3.45 -10.45 -20.44
N ALA A 333 -3.23 -11.52 -21.22
CA ALA A 333 -2.15 -12.48 -20.97
C ALA A 333 -0.75 -11.89 -21.22
N VAL A 334 0.20 -12.09 -20.31
CA VAL A 334 1.61 -11.75 -20.54
C VAL A 334 2.26 -12.76 -21.50
N VAL A 335 2.99 -12.29 -22.52
CA VAL A 335 3.54 -13.12 -23.59
C VAL A 335 4.98 -12.74 -23.94
N CYS A 336 5.77 -13.72 -24.37
CA CYS A 336 7.11 -13.52 -24.92
C CYS A 336 7.05 -13.06 -26.39
N HIS A 337 8.22 -12.73 -26.97
CA HIS A 337 8.33 -12.31 -28.37
C HIS A 337 7.80 -13.35 -29.37
N ASP A 338 7.98 -14.65 -29.11
CA ASP A 338 7.51 -15.71 -30.01
C ASP A 338 5.98 -15.87 -30.00
N HIS A 339 5.37 -15.52 -28.87
CA HIS A 339 3.94 -15.65 -28.63
C HIS A 339 3.17 -14.33 -28.75
N THR A 340 3.84 -13.23 -29.12
CA THR A 340 3.22 -11.93 -29.39
C THR A 340 3.15 -11.64 -30.88
N ARG A 341 2.08 -10.99 -31.33
CA ARG A 341 1.89 -10.47 -32.68
C ARG A 341 1.29 -9.07 -32.60
N LEU A 342 1.71 -8.18 -33.47
CA LEU A 342 1.08 -6.87 -33.62
C LEU A 342 -0.07 -6.96 -34.61
N CYS A 343 -1.22 -6.38 -34.27
CA CYS A 343 -2.29 -6.21 -35.25
C CYS A 343 -1.81 -5.32 -36.40
N SER A 344 -1.94 -5.78 -37.64
CA SER A 344 -1.51 -5.03 -38.82
C SER A 344 -2.30 -3.72 -39.04
N SER A 345 -3.50 -3.61 -38.47
CA SER A 345 -4.35 -2.42 -38.60
C SER A 345 -4.15 -1.42 -37.45
N CYS A 346 -4.30 -1.85 -36.19
CA CYS A 346 -4.27 -0.94 -35.03
C CYS A 346 -3.01 -1.05 -34.16
N ARG A 347 -2.04 -1.90 -34.54
CA ARG A 347 -0.76 -2.12 -33.83
C ARG A 347 -0.86 -2.65 -32.40
N LYS A 348 -2.04 -3.07 -31.92
CA LYS A 348 -2.18 -3.74 -30.61
C LYS A 348 -1.32 -4.99 -30.49
N HIS A 349 -0.77 -5.24 -29.30
CA HIS A 349 -0.09 -6.50 -28.97
C HIS A 349 -1.12 -7.60 -28.69
N LEU A 350 -1.01 -8.73 -29.38
CA LEU A 350 -1.92 -9.87 -29.28
C LEU A 350 -1.14 -11.15 -29.01
N CYS A 351 -1.67 -12.03 -28.16
CA CYS A 351 -1.14 -13.38 -28.07
C CYS A 351 -1.52 -14.19 -29.31
N THR A 352 -0.78 -15.27 -29.58
CA THR A 352 -1.07 -16.22 -30.67
C THR A 352 -2.46 -16.85 -30.59
N GLY A 353 -3.09 -16.90 -29.42
CA GLY A 353 -4.47 -17.36 -29.24
C GLY A 353 -5.57 -16.33 -29.52
N CYS A 354 -5.23 -15.03 -29.55
CA CYS A 354 -6.19 -13.95 -29.83
C CYS A 354 -6.05 -13.35 -31.24
N VAL A 355 -4.93 -13.60 -31.90
CA VAL A 355 -4.71 -13.15 -33.28
C VAL A 355 -5.55 -13.97 -34.27
N THR A 356 -6.20 -13.28 -35.21
CA THR A 356 -6.83 -13.91 -36.37
C THR A 356 -6.00 -13.62 -37.60
N ILE A 357 -5.75 -14.63 -38.43
CA ILE A 357 -4.92 -14.48 -39.65
C ILE A 357 -5.84 -14.36 -40.87
N LYS A 358 -5.77 -13.23 -41.57
CA LYS A 358 -6.47 -13.01 -42.84
C LYS A 358 -5.51 -13.18 -44.01
N GLY A 359 -5.95 -13.86 -45.08
CA GLY A 359 -5.18 -14.09 -46.30
C GLY A 359 -4.40 -15.42 -46.30
N VAL A 360 -4.34 -16.08 -47.46
CA VAL A 360 -3.67 -17.38 -47.64
C VAL A 360 -2.17 -17.18 -47.92
N ILE A 361 -1.83 -16.26 -48.84
CA ILE A 361 -0.46 -15.98 -49.26
C ILE A 361 0.15 -14.89 -48.35
N ASN A 362 -0.55 -13.77 -48.17
CA ASN A 362 -0.11 -12.68 -47.31
C ASN A 362 -0.85 -12.71 -45.97
N LYS A 363 -0.35 -13.52 -45.03
CA LYS A 363 -0.93 -13.71 -43.70
C LYS A 363 -0.86 -12.41 -42.90
N THR A 364 -2.01 -11.74 -42.75
CA THR A 364 -2.14 -10.48 -42.03
C THR A 364 -2.73 -10.73 -40.65
N PRO A 365 -1.97 -10.53 -39.55
CA PRO A 365 -2.48 -10.66 -38.19
C PRO A 365 -3.44 -9.52 -37.83
N LEU A 366 -4.66 -9.85 -37.41
CA LEU A 366 -5.69 -8.90 -37.01
C LEU A 366 -6.21 -9.23 -35.60
N CYS A 367 -6.52 -8.19 -34.80
CA CYS A 367 -7.29 -8.36 -33.57
C CYS A 367 -8.76 -8.63 -33.90
N ARG A 368 -9.53 -9.07 -32.91
CA ARG A 368 -10.97 -9.35 -33.10
C ARG A 368 -11.74 -8.16 -33.65
N ALA A 369 -11.41 -6.95 -33.19
CA ALA A 369 -12.08 -5.72 -33.60
C ALA A 369 -11.76 -5.29 -35.05
N CYS A 370 -10.58 -5.65 -35.59
CA CYS A 370 -10.17 -5.29 -36.95
C CYS A 370 -10.42 -6.40 -37.99
N HIS A 371 -10.81 -7.60 -37.54
CA HIS A 371 -11.17 -8.70 -38.43
C HIS A 371 -12.62 -8.60 -38.94
N GLY A 372 -13.50 -7.99 -38.12
CA GLY A 372 -14.93 -7.85 -38.37
C GLY A 372 -15.30 -6.86 -39.47
#